data_AF-A0A485A5W3-F1
#
_entry.id   AF-A0A485A5W3-F1
#
_cell.length_a   1.000
_cell.length_b   1.000
_cell.length_c   1.000
_cell.angle_alpha   90.00
_cell.angle_beta   90.00
_cell.angle_gamma   90.00
#
_symmetry.space_group_name_H-M   'P 1'
#
loop_
_entity.id
_entity.type
_entity.pdbx_description
1 polymer ?
#
loop_
_entity_poly.entity_id
_entity_poly.type
_entity_poly.pdbx_seq_one_letter_code
_entity_poly.pdbx_strand_id
1 'polypeptide(L)' 'MSSQRSLQDRVLKEIIDRIPPKEVSAPYIKNGYRYRQVYEPGREYAIYQRQPLGEETWSLLIDENKRAAHSEFYTLGGST' A
#
# COMPACT_ATOMS: atom_id res chain seq x y z
N MET A 1 -19.46 -6.97 -26.82
CA MET A 1 -18.36 -6.80 -25.84
C MET A 1 -17.52 -8.09 -25.73
N SER A 2 -17.21 -8.80 -26.83
CA SER A 2 -16.63 -10.15 -26.75
C SER A 2 -15.35 -10.33 -27.59
N SER A 3 -15.11 -9.48 -28.59
CA SER A 3 -13.98 -9.60 -29.50
C SER A 3 -12.64 -9.11 -28.93
N GLN A 4 -12.64 -8.44 -27.78
CA GLN A 4 -11.45 -7.78 -27.21
C GLN A 4 -10.97 -8.44 -25.90
N ARG A 5 -11.61 -9.52 -25.45
CA ARG A 5 -11.36 -10.12 -24.12
C ARG A 5 -9.92 -10.64 -24.00
N SER A 6 -9.41 -11.28 -25.05
CA SER A 6 -8.02 -11.76 -25.11
C SER A 6 -6.99 -10.64 -25.01
N LEU A 7 -7.27 -9.48 -25.61
CA LEU A 7 -6.40 -8.31 -25.49
C LEU A 7 -6.46 -7.71 -24.08
N GLN A 8 -7.65 -7.63 -23.49
CA GLN A 8 -7.85 -7.15 -22.12
C GLN A 8 -7.11 -8.02 -21.11
N ASP A 9 -7.25 -9.35 -21.19
CA ASP A 9 -6.58 -10.29 -20.30
C ASP A 9 -5.05 -10.19 -20.42
N ARG A 10 -4.53 -10.04 -21.66
CA ARG A 10 -3.10 -9.85 -21.89
C ARG A 10 -2.59 -8.56 -21.25
N VAL A 11 -3.25 -7.44 -21.51
CA VAL A 11 -2.84 -6.13 -20.97
C VAL A 11 -2.96 -6.11 -19.45
N LEU A 12 -4.02 -6.68 -18.89
CA LEU A 12 -4.20 -6.81 -17.44
C LEU A 12 -3.02 -7.59 -16.81
N LYS A 13 -2.65 -8.71 -17.42
CA LYS A 13 -1.50 -9.50 -16.96
C LYS A 13 -0.20 -8.70 -17.04
N GLU A 14 0.06 -8.02 -18.16
CA GLU A 14 1.25 -7.18 -18.32
C GLU A 14 1.33 -6.04 -17.29
N ILE A 15 0.19 -5.48 -16.87
CA ILE A 15 0.15 -4.46 -15.82
C ILE A 15 0.48 -5.09 -14.45
N ILE A 16 -0.15 -6.21 -14.10
CA ILE A 16 0.06 -6.89 -12.81
C ILE A 16 1.52 -7.34 -12.68
N ASP A 17 2.09 -7.93 -13.73
CA ASP A 17 3.48 -8.42 -13.73
C ASP A 17 4.53 -7.29 -13.58
N ARG A 18 4.17 -6.04 -13.89
CA ARG A 18 5.07 -4.88 -13.73
C ARG A 18 5.04 -4.29 -12.32
N ILE A 19 4.02 -4.60 -11.53
CA ILE A 19 3.86 -4.03 -10.18
C ILE A 19 4.62 -4.93 -9.21
N PRO A 20 5.56 -4.38 -8.41
CA PRO A 20 6.26 -5.18 -7.42
C PRO A 20 5.25 -5.74 -6.39
N PRO A 21 5.34 -7.03 -6.03
CA PRO A 21 4.40 -7.65 -5.09
C PRO A 21 4.47 -7.04 -3.69
N LYS A 22 5.57 -6.39 -3.35
CA LYS A 22 5.73 -5.62 -2.12
C LYS A 22 6.32 -4.27 -2.47
N GLU A 23 5.63 -3.20 -2.09
CA GLU A 23 6.11 -1.84 -2.26
C GLU A 23 6.36 -1.20 -0.90
N VAL A 24 7.48 -0.50 -0.77
CA VAL A 24 7.82 0.28 0.42
C VAL A 24 8.18 1.67 -0.05
N SER A 25 7.46 2.67 0.46
CA SER A 25 7.77 4.07 0.17
C SER A 25 9.09 4.49 0.82
N ALA A 26 9.75 5.47 0.20
CA ALA A 26 10.94 6.09 0.75
C ALA A 26 10.60 6.73 2.11
N PRO A 27 11.37 6.43 3.18
CA PRO A 27 11.05 6.94 4.50
C PRO A 27 11.31 8.45 4.58
N TYR A 28 10.37 9.21 5.13
CA TYR A 28 10.51 10.64 5.37
C TYR A 28 10.52 10.94 6.87
N ILE A 29 11.23 12.00 7.27
CA ILE A 29 11.38 12.40 8.67
C ILE A 29 10.43 13.55 8.99
N LYS A 30 9.63 13.41 10.05
CA LYS A 30 8.74 14.46 10.58
C LYS A 30 8.69 14.36 12.11
N ASN A 31 8.84 15.49 12.82
CA ASN A 31 8.68 15.59 14.28
C ASN A 31 9.48 14.56 15.11
N GLY A 32 10.69 14.20 14.71
CA GLY A 32 11.51 13.22 15.44
C GLY A 32 11.26 11.75 15.07
N TYR A 33 10.40 11.48 14.08
CA TYR A 33 10.07 10.14 13.62
C TYR A 33 10.30 10.00 12.11
N ARG A 34 10.69 8.81 11.67
CA ARG A 34 10.65 8.34 10.29
C ARG A 34 9.31 7.67 10.02
N TYR A 35 8.70 7.99 8.89
CA TYR A 35 7.44 7.41 8.45
C TYR A 35 7.64 6.70 7.13
N ARG A 36 6.93 5.59 6.95
CA ARG A 36 6.83 4.91 5.66
C ARG A 36 5.46 4.26 5.52
N GLN A 37 5.07 4.05 4.27
CA GLN A 37 3.96 3.18 3.91
C GLN A 37 4.49 1.90 3.27
N VAL A 38 3.88 0.78 3.61
CA VAL A 38 4.22 -0.55 3.10
C VAL A 38 2.96 -1.17 2.51
N TYR A 39 3.05 -1.61 1.26
CA TYR A 39 2.04 -2.43 0.61
C TYR A 39 2.50 -3.88 0.64
N GLU A 40 1.71 -4.73 1.29
CA GLU A 40 1.99 -6.18 1.36
C GLU A 40 1.38 -6.92 0.16
N PRO A 41 2.00 -8.02 -0.29
CA PRO A 41 1.45 -8.82 -1.38
C PRO A 41 0.06 -9.34 -1.04
N GLY A 42 -0.89 -9.11 -1.96
CA GLY A 42 -2.28 -9.51 -1.77
C GLY A 42 -3.10 -8.61 -0.85
N ARG A 43 -2.52 -7.49 -0.39
CA ARG A 43 -3.24 -6.44 0.34
C ARG A 43 -3.48 -5.24 -0.56
N GLU A 44 -4.71 -4.73 -0.55
CA GLU A 44 -5.13 -3.63 -1.42
C GLU A 44 -4.79 -2.25 -0.83
N TYR A 45 -4.55 -2.17 0.48
CA TYR A 45 -4.35 -0.91 1.19
C TYR A 45 -2.99 -0.80 1.88
N ALA A 46 -2.58 0.44 2.17
CA ALA A 46 -1.29 0.73 2.76
C ALA A 46 -1.24 0.38 4.25
N ILE A 47 -0.05 -0.01 4.71
CA ILE A 47 0.27 -0.14 6.12
C ILE A 47 1.21 1.00 6.50
N TYR A 48 0.72 1.92 7.33
CA TYR A 48 1.52 3.03 7.82
C TYR A 48 2.34 2.61 9.03
N GLN A 49 3.65 2.86 8.95
CA GLN A 49 4.59 2.55 10.01
C GLN A 49 5.39 3.80 10.37
N ARG A 50 5.76 3.91 11.64
CA ARG A 50 6.67 4.94 12.15
C ARG A 50 7.83 4.34 12.92
N GLN A 51 8.95 5.05 12.94
CA GLN A 51 10.16 4.67 13.66
C GLN A 51 10.73 5.93 14.35
N PRO A 52 11.04 5.90 15.65
CA PRO A 52 11.75 7.00 16.32
C PRO A 52 13.14 7.22 15.71
N LEU A 53 13.59 8.47 15.61
CA LEU A 53 14.98 8.77 15.23
C LEU A 53 15.91 8.28 16.35
N GLY A 54 16.63 7.18 16.10
CA GLY A 54 17.56 6.57 17.05
C GLY A 54 17.22 5.13 17.42
N GLU A 55 16.03 4.65 17.06
CA GLU A 55 15.66 3.24 17.19
C GLU A 55 15.63 2.54 15.83
N GLU A 56 15.89 1.24 15.79
CA GLU A 56 15.85 0.43 14.55
C GLU A 56 14.48 -0.22 14.31
N THR A 57 13.57 -0.16 15.29
CA THR A 57 12.30 -0.88 15.24
C THR A 57 11.19 -0.02 14.62
N TRP A 58 10.46 -0.61 13.66
CA TRP A 58 9.27 0.00 13.07
C TRP A 58 8.02 -0.37 13.87
N SER A 59 7.22 0.63 14.23
CA SER A 59 5.94 0.47 14.90
C SER A 59 4.79 0.67 13.92
N LEU A 60 3.77 -0.21 13.99
CA LEU A 60 2.54 -0.08 13.23
C LEU A 60 1.73 1.13 13.74
N LEU A 61 1.44 2.08 12.84
CA LEU A 61 0.59 3.23 13.14
C LEU A 61 -0.85 2.96 12.75
N ILE A 62 -1.07 2.56 11.49
CA ILE A 62 -2.39 2.31 10.92
C ILE A 62 -2.28 1.13 9.95
N ASP A 63 -3.17 0.15 10.13
CA ASP A 63 -3.40 -0.92 9.15
C ASP A 63 -4.75 -0.64 8.47
N GLU A 64 -4.70 -0.11 7.25
CA GLU A 64 -5.90 0.21 6.49
C GLU A 64 -6.67 -1.03 6.08
N ASN A 65 -5.97 -2.14 5.82
CA ASN A 65 -6.61 -3.40 5.41
C ASN A 65 -7.54 -3.94 6.50
N LYS A 66 -7.14 -3.81 7.78
CA LYS A 66 -8.00 -4.17 8.91
C LYS A 66 -9.24 -3.28 9.02
N ARG A 67 -9.14 -2.01 8.63
CA ARG A 67 -10.26 -1.06 8.66
C ARG A 67 -11.20 -1.27 7.47
N ALA A 68 -10.65 -1.59 6.31
CA ALA A 68 -11.37 -1.85 5.07
C ALA A 68 -12.03 -3.24 5.04
N ALA A 69 -11.62 -4.17 5.91
CA ALA A 69 -12.10 -5.56 5.91
C ALA A 69 -13.64 -5.74 5.94
N HIS A 70 -14.37 -4.73 6.42
CA HIS A 70 -15.84 -4.75 6.52
C HIS A 70 -16.50 -3.64 5.67
N SER A 71 -15.83 -3.17 4.62
CA SER A 71 -16.35 -2.09 3.78
C SER A 71 -16.05 -2.37 2.31
N GLU A 72 -17.05 -2.18 1.44
CA GLU A 72 -16.87 -2.32 -0.01
C GLU A 72 -15.99 -1.22 -0.61
N PHE A 73 -15.85 -0.10 0.09
CA PHE A 73 -14.97 1.01 -0.25
C PHE A 73 -14.39 1.63 1.03
N TYR A 74 -13.09 1.84 1.04
CA TYR A 74 -12.38 2.50 2.13
C TYR A 74 -11.41 3.55 1.56
N THR A 75 -11.41 4.73 2.17
CA THR A 75 -10.41 5.78 1.88
C THR A 75 -10.07 6.45 3.19
N LEU A 76 -8.78 6.52 3.49
CA LEU A 76 -8.26 7.33 4.59
C LEU A 76 -8.12 8.78 4.14
N GLY A 77 -8.91 9.68 4.71
CA GLY A 77 -8.77 11.13 4.50
C GLY A 77 -7.77 11.76 5.47
N GLY A 78 -7.05 12.79 5.02
CA GLY A 78 -6.26 13.66 5.90
C GLY A 78 -4.76 13.41 5.98
N SER A 79 -4.16 12.68 5.04
CA SER A 79 -2.71 12.62 4.88
C SER A 79 -2.19 13.82 4.07
N THR A 80 -2.35 15.03 4.62
CA THR A 80 -1.67 16.26 4.17
C THR A 80 -0.74 16.76 5.28
#